data_AF-A0A932PSQ9-F1
#
_entry.id   AF-A0A932PSQ9-F1
#
_cell.length_a   1.000
_cell.length_b   1.000
_cell.length_c   1.000
_cell.angle_alpha   90.00
_cell.angle_beta   90.00
_cell.angle_gamma   90.00
#
_symmetry.space_group_name_H-M   'P 1'
#
loop_
_entity.id
_entity.type
_entity.pdbx_description
1 polymer ?
#
loop_
_entity_poly.entity_id
_entity_poly.type
_entity_poly.pdbx_seq_one_letter_code
_entity_poly.pdbx_strand_id
1 'polypeptide(L)' 'MHYPFGQFYMFGPVFGLVSLLAIWDLAWKGYGLWKAAQNKDQWWFIAILVLNTIGILPILYIYVFSKKK' A
#
# COMPACT_ATOMS: atom_id res chain seq x y z
N MET A 1 -32.29 26.56 9.02
CA MET A 1 -31.72 26.29 7.67
C MET A 1 -30.35 25.68 7.85
N HIS A 2 -30.23 24.36 7.77
CA HIS A 2 -28.94 23.66 7.84
C HIS A 2 -28.43 23.56 6.40
N TYR A 3 -27.43 24.36 6.02
CA TYR A 3 -26.93 24.39 4.65
C TYR A 3 -26.20 23.07 4.33
N PRO A 4 -26.64 22.27 3.35
CA PRO A 4 -25.98 21.00 3.00
C PRO A 4 -24.63 21.21 2.28
N PHE A 5 -24.35 22.45 1.85
CA PHE A 5 -23.17 22.80 1.08
C PHE A 5 -21.86 22.74 1.88
N GLY A 6 -21.90 22.95 3.20
CA GLY A 6 -20.69 22.89 4.05
C GLY A 6 -20.04 21.51 4.09
N GLN A 7 -20.82 20.45 3.88
CA GLN A 7 -20.31 19.08 3.83
C GLN A 7 -19.47 18.83 2.57
N PHE A 8 -19.89 19.32 1.40
CA PHE A 8 -19.16 19.11 0.15
C PHE A 8 -17.75 19.72 0.17
N TYR A 9 -17.57 20.90 0.79
CA TYR A 9 -16.25 21.53 0.95
C TYR A 9 -15.33 20.77 1.92
N MET A 10 -15.90 20.05 2.89
CA MET A 10 -15.12 19.27 3.85
C MET A 10 -14.75 17.88 3.30
N PHE A 11 -15.66 17.26 2.53
CA PHE A 11 -15.46 15.91 2.00
C PHE A 11 -14.65 15.88 0.70
N GLY A 12 -14.77 16.88 -0.18
CA GLY A 12 -14.06 16.90 -1.47
C GLY A 12 -12.53 16.75 -1.36
N PRO A 13 -11.84 17.57 -0.55
CA PRO A 13 -10.38 17.46 -0.36
C PRO A 13 -9.96 16.14 0.30
N VAL A 14 -10.77 15.63 1.24
CA VAL A 14 -10.51 14.39 1.96
C VAL A 14 -10.57 13.19 1.00
N PHE A 15 -11.58 13.13 0.12
CA PHE A 15 -11.68 12.08 -0.90
C PHE A 15 -10.50 12.11 -1.88
N GLY A 16 -10.01 13.29 -2.27
CA GLY A 16 -8.81 13.44 -3.11
C GLY A 16 -7.56 12.89 -2.42
N LEU A 17 -7.34 13.26 -1.15
CA LEU A 17 -6.18 12.81 -0.38
C LEU A 17 -6.19 11.29 -0.16
N VAL A 18 -7.36 10.73 0.21
CA VAL A 18 -7.53 9.28 0.41
C VAL A 18 -7.29 8.51 -0.87
N SER A 19 -7.75 9.01 -2.02
CA SER A 19 -7.55 8.36 -3.32
C SER A 19 -6.06 8.31 -3.71
N LEU A 20 -5.34 9.43 -3.51
CA LEU A 20 -3.89 9.50 -3.72
C LEU A 20 -3.13 8.52 -2.82
N LEU A 21 -3.48 8.47 -1.53
CA LEU A 21 -2.88 7.55 -0.58
C LEU A 21 -3.18 6.08 -0.92
N ALA A 22 -4.40 5.78 -1.36
CA ALA A 22 -4.79 4.43 -1.77
C ALA A 22 -4.03 3.96 -3.01
N ILE A 23 -3.90 4.82 -4.04
CA ILE A 23 -3.13 4.50 -5.25
C ILE A 23 -1.65 4.32 -4.91
N TRP A 24 -1.11 5.18 -4.05
CA TRP A 24 0.26 5.05 -3.56
C TRP A 24 0.47 3.72 -2.83
N ASP A 25 -0.38 3.38 -1.85
CA ASP A 25 -0.31 2.12 -1.11
C ASP A 25 -0.44 0.90 -2.02
N LEU A 26 -1.36 0.93 -2.99
CA LEU A 26 -1.53 -0.12 -3.99
C LEU A 26 -0.31 -0.27 -4.90
N ALA A 27 0.33 0.82 -5.30
CA ALA A 27 1.54 0.76 -6.11
C ALA A 27 2.68 0.07 -5.36
N TRP A 28 2.89 0.40 -4.07
CA TRP A 28 3.92 -0.25 -3.24
C TRP A 28 3.58 -1.71 -2.93
N LYS A 29 2.31 -2.03 -2.64
CA LYS A 29 1.86 -3.43 -2.44
C LYS A 29 1.99 -4.27 -3.69
N GLY A 30 1.56 -3.74 -4.85
CA GLY A 30 1.65 -4.41 -6.13
C GLY A 30 3.10 -4.70 -6.53
N TYR A 31 4.00 -3.73 -6.32
CA TYR A 31 5.43 -3.93 -6.59
C TYR A 31 6.06 -4.99 -5.68
N GLY A 32 5.71 -5.00 -4.38
CA GLY A 32 6.17 -6.01 -3.43
C GLY A 32 5.70 -7.42 -3.80
N LEU A 33 4.41 -7.57 -4.14
CA LEU A 33 3.82 -8.83 -4.58
C LEU A 33 4.43 -9.32 -5.90
N TRP A 34 4.62 -8.43 -6.88
CA TRP A 34 5.25 -8.77 -8.16
C TRP A 34 6.66 -9.34 -7.96
N LYS A 35 7.45 -8.70 -7.09
CA LYS A 35 8.82 -9.14 -6.80
C LYS A 35 8.86 -10.48 -6.08
N ALA A 36 8.00 -10.67 -5.07
CA ALA A 36 7.88 -11.95 -4.35
C ALA A 36 7.41 -13.09 -5.27
N ALA A 37 6.47 -12.80 -6.17
CA ALA A 37 5.99 -13.75 -7.17
C ALA A 37 7.10 -14.13 -8.18
N GLN A 38 7.91 -13.18 -8.64
CA GLN A 38 9.06 -13.47 -9.51
C GLN A 38 10.14 -14.33 -8.84
N ASN A 39 10.44 -14.07 -7.56
CA ASN A 39 11.43 -14.85 -6.81
C ASN A 39 10.92 -16.21 -6.31
N LYS A 40 9.66 -16.59 -6.61
CA LYS A 40 8.98 -17.79 -6.10
C LYS A 40 8.92 -17.90 -4.56
N ASP A 41 9.04 -16.77 -3.86
CA ASP A 41 8.95 -16.73 -2.40
C ASP A 41 7.50 -16.66 -1.93
N GLN A 42 6.85 -17.83 -1.93
CA GLN A 42 5.43 -17.98 -1.59
C GLN A 42 5.11 -17.48 -0.17
N TRP A 43 6.04 -17.63 0.77
CA TRP A 43 5.90 -17.13 2.15
C TRP A 43 5.78 -15.61 2.22
N TRP A 44 6.55 -14.89 1.40
CA TRP A 44 6.53 -13.43 1.35
C TRP A 44 5.34 -12.89 0.58
N PHE A 45 4.88 -13.61 -0.45
CA PHE A 45 3.63 -13.32 -1.11
C PHE A 45 2.45 -13.35 -0.12
N ILE A 46 2.36 -14.40 0.70
CA ILE A 46 1.32 -14.54 1.74
C ILE A 46 1.47 -13.48 2.82
N ALA A 47 2.70 -13.19 3.28
CA ALA A 47 2.93 -12.15 4.27
C ALA A 47 2.44 -10.77 3.78
N ILE A 48 2.69 -10.40 2.52
CA ILE A 48 2.23 -9.12 1.94
C ILE A 48 0.72 -9.06 1.74
N LEU A 49 0.09 -10.22 1.49
CA LEU A 49 -1.35 -10.31 1.35
C LEU A 49 -2.07 -10.22 2.70
N VAL A 50 -1.48 -10.79 3.76
CA VAL A 50 -2.06 -10.83 5.12
C VAL A 50 -1.73 -9.56 5.91
N LEU A 51 -0.52 -9.02 5.78
CA LEU A 51 -0.10 -7.81 6.47
C LEU A 51 -0.38 -6.59 5.58
N ASN A 52 -1.46 -5.87 5.88
CA ASN A 52 -1.80 -4.56 5.31
C ASN A 52 -0.85 -3.43 5.78
N THR A 53 0.45 -3.69 5.90
CA THR A 53 1.42 -2.67 6.33
C THR A 53 1.75 -1.73 5.17
N ILE A 54 1.56 -0.44 5.38
CA ILE A 54 1.82 0.65 4.44
C ILE A 54 3.30 0.63 4.03
N GLY A 55 3.65 -0.03 2.93
CA GLY A 55 4.97 0.00 2.31
C GLY A 55 6.18 -0.49 3.14
N ILE A 56 6.00 -0.95 4.38
CA ILE A 56 7.10 -1.37 5.28
C ILE A 56 7.62 -2.77 4.97
N LEU A 57 6.73 -3.66 4.53
CA LEU A 57 7.05 -5.05 4.26
C LEU A 57 7.97 -5.27 3.05
N PRO A 58 7.88 -4.47 1.96
CA PRO A 58 8.87 -4.46 0.88
C PRO A 58 10.29 -4.10 1.35
N ILE A 59 10.44 -3.15 2.26
CA ILE A 59 11.75 -2.74 2.80
C ILE A 59 12.37 -3.88 3.63
N LEU A 60 11.54 -4.56 4.43
CA LEU A 60 11.94 -5.73 5.21
C LEU A 60 12.35 -6.90 4.30
N TYR A 61 11.67 -7.10 3.17
CA TYR A 61 12.06 -8.09 2.17
C TYR A 61 13.43 -7.77 1.57
N ILE A 62 13.69 -6.52 1.15
CA ILE A 62 15.02 -6.09 0.65
C ILE A 62 16.10 -6.34 1.72
N TYR A 63 15.82 -6.04 2.98
CA TYR A 63 16.79 -6.20 4.08
C TYR A 63 17.08 -7.68 4.40
N VAL A 64 16.05 -8.55 4.40
CA VAL A 64 16.19 -9.99 4.67
C VAL A 64 16.84 -10.72 3.48
N PHE A 65 16.50 -10.33 2.24
CA PHE A 65 17.10 -10.90 1.02
C PHE A 65 18.45 -10.27 0.64
N SER A 66 18.88 -9.20 1.29
CA SER A 66 20.21 -8.59 1.07
C SER A 66 21.37 -9.54 1.44
N LYS A 67 21.11 -10.66 2.11
CA LYS A 67 22.10 -11.72 2.35
C LYS A 67 21.84 -12.94 1.47
N LYS A 68 22.20 -12.87 0.19
CA LYS A 68 22.87 -13.97 -0.53
C LYS A 68 23.65 -13.42 -1.73
N LYS A 69 24.76 -12.76 -1.42
CA LYS A 69 26.05 -13.01 -2.08
C LYS A 69 27.15 -12.82 -1.03
#